data_AF-D3RXP0-F1
#
_entry.id   AF-D3RXP0-F1
#
_cell.length_a   1.000
_cell.length_b   1.000
_cell.length_c   1.000
_cell.angle_alpha   90.00
_cell.angle_beta   90.00
_cell.angle_gamma   90.00
#
_symmetry.space_group_name_H-M   'P 1'
#
loop_
_entity.id
_entity.type
_entity.pdbx_description
1 polymer ?
#
loop_
_entity_poly.entity_id
_entity_poly.type
_entity_poly.pdbx_seq_one_letter_code
_entity_poly.pdbx_strand_id
1 'polypeptide(L)'
;MKEVKLYTAEDMEKELEEGHDDIEVALKKWKSILEALEAIEEVSIQITSFCLKYQKFGCKNCPITKYDYPCGHPYATFTIFYQDLRKLRMVAERLYAVLLAIDREDKESRKHYI
;
A
#
# COMPACT_ATOMS: atom_id res chain seq x y z
N MET A 1 -0.46 -9.73 14.93
CA MET A 1 -0.02 -8.42 14.41
C MET A 1 0.97 -8.68 13.29
N LYS A 2 0.85 -7.97 12.16
CA LYS A 2 1.77 -8.05 11.02
C LYS A 2 2.81 -6.93 11.15
N GLU A 3 4.08 -7.22 10.90
CA GLU A 3 5.14 -6.21 10.84
C GLU A 3 5.40 -5.87 9.36
N VAL A 4 5.50 -4.57 9.06
CA VAL A 4 5.80 -4.06 7.72
C VAL A 4 7.09 -3.27 7.83
N LYS A 5 8.10 -3.66 7.03
CA LYS A 5 9.37 -2.94 6.94
C LYS A 5 9.33 -2.00 5.75
N LEU A 6 9.66 -0.74 5.97
CA LEU A 6 9.74 0.27 4.93
C LEU A 6 11.19 0.45 4.52
N TYR A 7 11.43 0.49 3.21
CA TYR A 7 12.74 0.83 2.67
C TYR A 7 12.95 2.33 2.82
N THR A 8 14.08 2.73 3.41
CA THR A 8 14.39 4.13 3.71
C THR A 8 15.39 4.73 2.72
N ALA A 9 15.63 6.04 2.84
CA ALA A 9 16.70 6.69 2.08
C ALA A 9 18.09 6.20 2.53
N GLU A 10 18.25 5.91 3.83
CA GLU A 10 19.51 5.39 4.38
C GLU A 10 19.81 3.98 3.85
N ASP A 11 18.79 3.12 3.73
CA ASP A 11 18.93 1.80 3.09
C ASP A 11 19.38 1.94 1.62
N MET A 12 18.82 2.93 0.92
CA MET A 12 19.16 3.23 -0.48
C MET A 12 20.63 3.65 -0.60
N GLU A 13 21.06 4.63 0.19
CA GLU A 13 22.42 5.16 0.17
C GLU A 13 23.42 4.04 0.46
N LYS A 14 23.15 3.23 1.49
CA LYS A 14 24.00 2.11 1.85
C LYS A 14 24.12 1.07 0.74
N GLU A 15 23.01 0.64 0.13
CA GLU A 15 23.05 -0.37 -0.94
C GLU A 15 23.81 0.16 -2.17
N LEU A 16 23.65 1.44 -2.50
CA LEU A 16 24.41 2.08 -3.58
C LEU A 16 25.91 2.18 -3.27
N GLU A 17 26.29 2.53 -2.04
CA GLU A 17 27.69 2.52 -1.58
C GLU A 17 28.31 1.12 -1.61
N GLU A 18 27.52 0.08 -1.34
CA GLU A 18 27.92 -1.33 -1.43
C GLU A 18 28.02 -1.84 -2.88
N GLY A 19 27.69 -1.00 -3.87
CA GLY A 19 27.81 -1.31 -5.30
C GLY A 19 26.64 -2.13 -5.86
N HIS A 20 25.48 -2.12 -5.21
CA HIS A 20 24.27 -2.69 -5.79
C HIS A 20 23.83 -1.93 -7.04
N ASP A 21 23.19 -2.64 -7.97
CA ASP A 21 22.70 -2.07 -9.21
C ASP A 21 21.52 -1.10 -8.95
N ASP A 22 21.59 0.09 -9.57
CA ASP A 22 20.62 1.18 -9.40
C ASP A 22 19.17 0.72 -9.62
N ILE A 23 18.93 -0.14 -10.63
CA ILE A 23 17.58 -0.56 -10.97
C ILE A 23 17.03 -1.57 -9.97
N GLU A 24 17.90 -2.43 -9.42
CA GLU A 24 17.52 -3.38 -8.37
C GLU A 24 17.18 -2.65 -7.06
N VAL A 25 17.96 -1.63 -6.70
CA VAL A 25 17.70 -0.75 -5.55
C VAL A 25 16.36 -0.04 -5.71
N ALA A 26 16.10 0.54 -6.89
CA ALA A 26 14.83 1.19 -7.19
C ALA A 26 13.64 0.22 -7.08
N LEU A 27 13.78 -1.01 -7.58
CA LEU A 27 12.75 -2.05 -7.49
C LEU A 27 12.45 -2.45 -6.04
N LYS A 28 13.48 -2.65 -5.20
CA LYS A 28 13.30 -2.97 -3.77
C LYS A 28 12.52 -1.87 -3.05
N LYS A 29 12.90 -0.61 -3.28
CA LYS A 29 12.21 0.55 -2.70
C LYS A 29 10.73 0.55 -3.07
N TRP A 30 10.40 0.45 -4.35
CA TRP A 30 9.01 0.48 -4.82
C TRP A 30 8.19 -0.72 -4.35
N LYS A 31 8.82 -1.90 -4.27
CA LYS A 31 8.19 -3.08 -3.69
C LYS A 31 7.81 -2.86 -2.23
N SER A 32 8.67 -2.24 -1.41
CA SER A 32 8.34 -1.95 -0.01
C SER A 32 7.15 -0.99 0.13
N ILE A 33 7.01 -0.02 -0.77
CA ILE A 33 5.87 0.90 -0.80
C ILE A 33 4.58 0.13 -1.10
N LEU A 34 4.61 -0.78 -2.07
CA LEU A 34 3.46 -1.62 -2.41
C LEU A 34 3.03 -2.51 -1.25
N GLU A 35 3.98 -3.18 -0.60
CA GLU A 35 3.72 -4.02 0.56
C GLU A 35 3.10 -3.22 1.72
N ALA A 36 3.54 -1.97 1.90
CA ALA A 36 2.97 -1.07 2.89
C ALA A 36 1.53 -0.63 2.55
N LEU A 37 1.27 -0.25 1.31
CA LEU A 37 -0.08 0.13 0.86
C LEU A 37 -1.05 -1.05 0.98
N GLU A 38 -0.61 -2.26 0.63
CA GLU A 38 -1.41 -3.47 0.78
C GLU A 38 -1.71 -3.78 2.26
N ALA A 39 -0.72 -3.64 3.14
CA ALA A 39 -0.94 -3.83 4.58
C ALA A 39 -1.89 -2.77 5.16
N ILE A 40 -1.78 -1.50 4.73
CA ILE A 40 -2.72 -0.45 5.13
C ILE A 40 -4.13 -0.77 4.63
N GLU A 41 -4.29 -1.23 3.39
CA GLU A 41 -5.60 -1.63 2.84
C GLU A 41 -6.21 -2.78 3.65
N GLU A 42 -5.43 -3.82 3.94
CA GLU A 42 -5.84 -4.99 4.72
C GLU A 42 -6.34 -4.60 6.12
N VAL A 43 -5.62 -3.70 6.82
CA VAL A 43 -6.01 -3.22 8.14
C VAL A 43 -7.20 -2.25 8.07
N SER A 44 -7.29 -1.46 7.00
CA SER A 44 -8.37 -0.47 6.83
C SER A 44 -9.74 -1.13 6.59
N ILE A 45 -9.78 -2.30 5.92
CA ILE A 45 -11.00 -3.11 5.75
C ILE A 45 -11.50 -3.67 7.08
N GLN A 46 -10.66 -3.73 8.11
CA GLN A 46 -11.10 -4.04 9.46
C GLN A 46 -11.82 -2.81 10.00
N ILE A 47 -13.05 -2.58 9.50
CA ILE A 47 -13.94 -1.45 9.79
C ILE A 47 -14.24 -1.48 11.28
N THR A 48 -13.32 -1.00 12.11
CA THR A 48 -13.35 -0.91 13.56
C THR A 48 -13.76 -2.21 14.30
N SER A 49 -12.99 -2.60 15.31
CA SER A 49 -13.37 -3.69 16.24
C SER A 49 -14.80 -3.57 16.80
N PHE A 50 -15.36 -2.34 16.79
CA PHE A 50 -16.76 -2.04 17.10
C PHE A 50 -17.77 -2.67 16.12
N CYS A 51 -17.57 -2.61 14.79
CA CYS A 51 -18.58 -3.13 13.85
C CYS A 51 -18.83 -4.63 14.04
N LEU A 52 -17.79 -5.43 14.30
CA LEU A 52 -17.95 -6.86 14.58
C LEU A 52 -18.87 -7.14 15.80
N LYS A 53 -18.83 -6.28 16.81
CA LYS A 53 -19.65 -6.41 18.03
C LYS A 53 -21.13 -6.13 17.77
N TYR A 54 -21.43 -5.22 16.84
CA TYR A 54 -22.80 -4.74 16.56
C TYR A 54 -23.41 -5.31 15.26
N GLN A 55 -22.61 -5.86 14.35
CA GLN A 55 -23.06 -6.48 13.09
C GLN A 55 -24.01 -7.64 13.36
N LYS A 56 -23.71 -8.48 14.37
CA LYS A 56 -24.59 -9.56 14.83
C LYS A 56 -25.94 -9.10 15.39
N PHE A 57 -26.08 -7.81 15.71
CA PHE A 57 -27.30 -7.18 16.21
C PHE A 57 -27.92 -6.21 15.19
N GLY A 58 -27.55 -6.31 13.91
CA GLY A 58 -28.04 -5.43 12.85
C GLY A 58 -27.68 -3.96 13.07
N CYS A 59 -26.49 -3.70 13.64
CA CYS A 59 -25.99 -2.35 13.97
C CYS A 59 -26.84 -1.56 14.99
N LYS A 60 -27.83 -2.19 15.63
CA LYS A 60 -28.70 -1.53 16.61
C LYS A 60 -27.89 -1.02 17.80
N ASN A 61 -28.05 0.27 18.16
CA ASN A 61 -27.29 0.97 19.21
C ASN A 61 -25.78 1.09 18.99
N CYS A 62 -25.30 0.96 17.75
CA CYS A 62 -23.90 1.20 17.43
C CYS A 62 -23.52 2.65 17.82
N PRO A 63 -22.45 2.88 18.61
CA PRO A 63 -22.04 4.24 18.96
C PRO A 63 -21.77 5.12 17.75
N ILE A 64 -21.27 4.53 16.65
CA ILE A 64 -21.09 5.22 15.35
C ILE A 64 -22.40 5.82 14.82
N THR A 65 -23.55 5.16 15.02
CA THR A 65 -24.86 5.70 14.60
C THR A 65 -25.41 6.73 15.59
N LYS A 66 -24.76 6.94 16.74
CA LYS A 66 -25.13 8.00 17.70
C LYS A 66 -24.33 9.29 17.49
N TYR A 67 -23.18 9.21 16.81
CA TYR A 67 -22.45 10.37 16.31
C TYR A 67 -22.99 10.83 14.95
N ASP A 68 -24.31 10.69 14.77
CA ASP A 68 -25.09 11.22 13.64
C ASP A 68 -24.97 12.75 13.58
N TYR A 69 -23.88 13.24 12.98
CA TYR A 69 -24.00 14.36 12.05
C TYR A 69 -24.84 13.87 10.86
N PRO A 70 -25.67 14.74 10.26
CA PRO A 70 -26.86 14.33 9.51
C PRO A 70 -26.47 13.30 8.44
N CYS A 71 -27.01 12.09 8.60
CA CYS A 71 -27.07 11.02 7.61
C CYS A 71 -25.98 11.03 6.51
N GLY A 72 -24.80 10.42 6.76
CA GLY A 72 -23.94 9.92 5.67
C GLY A 72 -22.42 9.96 5.85
N HIS A 73 -21.87 10.74 6.78
CA HIS A 73 -20.46 11.15 6.63
C HIS A 73 -19.35 10.20 7.08
N PRO A 74 -19.42 9.40 8.16
CA PRO A 74 -18.29 8.53 8.54
C PRO A 74 -18.06 7.40 7.54
N TYR A 75 -19.13 6.79 7.03
CA TYR A 75 -19.04 5.81 5.96
C TYR A 75 -18.60 6.46 4.64
N ALA A 76 -19.04 7.69 4.36
CA ALA A 76 -18.55 8.44 3.20
C ALA A 76 -17.06 8.77 3.32
N THR A 77 -16.58 9.24 4.48
CA THR A 77 -15.16 9.55 4.71
C THR A 77 -14.30 8.29 4.65
N PHE A 78 -14.75 7.18 5.25
CA PHE A 78 -14.08 5.89 5.10
C PHE A 78 -14.08 5.42 3.64
N THR A 79 -15.21 5.53 2.94
CA THR A 79 -15.32 5.14 1.53
C THR A 79 -14.39 5.98 0.66
N ILE A 80 -14.31 7.30 0.89
CA ILE A 80 -13.39 8.21 0.20
C ILE A 80 -11.95 7.78 0.47
N PHE A 81 -11.57 7.63 1.74
CA PHE A 81 -10.24 7.17 2.13
C PHE A 81 -9.87 5.84 1.46
N TYR A 82 -10.77 4.86 1.51
CA TYR A 82 -10.54 3.53 0.93
C TYR A 82 -10.45 3.58 -0.61
N GLN A 83 -11.30 4.36 -1.26
CA GLN A 83 -11.23 4.58 -2.71
C GLN A 83 -9.92 5.24 -3.11
N ASP A 84 -9.48 6.26 -2.39
CA ASP A 84 -8.23 6.97 -2.68
C ASP A 84 -7.00 6.11 -2.38
N LEU A 85 -7.03 5.30 -1.32
CA LEU A 85 -6.01 4.28 -1.04
C LEU A 85 -5.90 3.27 -2.19
N ARG A 86 -7.03 2.76 -2.69
CA ARG A 86 -7.03 1.84 -3.85
C ARG A 86 -6.50 2.48 -5.11
N LYS A 87 -6.85 3.75 -5.39
CA LYS A 87 -6.28 4.50 -6.51
C LYS A 87 -4.76 4.62 -6.36
N LEU A 88 -4.27 4.97 -5.16
CA LEU A 88 -2.86 5.10 -4.88
C LEU A 88 -2.12 3.77 -5.07
N ARG A 89 -2.67 2.66 -4.57
CA ARG A 89 -2.14 1.30 -4.80
C ARG A 89 -2.04 0.99 -6.29
N MET A 90 -3.11 1.22 -7.06
CA MET A 90 -3.10 0.99 -8.51
C MET A 90 -2.02 1.81 -9.23
N VAL A 91 -1.79 3.06 -8.83
CA VAL A 91 -0.73 3.90 -9.38
C VAL A 91 0.65 3.32 -9.04
N ALA A 92 0.87 2.94 -7.79
CA ALA A 92 2.12 2.33 -7.35
C ALA A 92 2.40 1.00 -8.09
N GLU A 93 1.37 0.16 -8.30
CA GLU A 93 1.51 -1.12 -9.01
C GLU A 93 1.94 -0.90 -10.46
N ARG A 94 1.36 0.10 -11.12
CA ARG A 94 1.74 0.48 -12.49
C ARG A 94 3.18 0.98 -12.56
N LEU A 95 3.58 1.84 -11.62
CA LEU A 95 4.97 2.34 -11.57
C LEU A 95 5.95 1.20 -11.36
N TYR A 96 5.65 0.27 -10.46
CA TYR A 96 6.48 -0.90 -10.24
C TYR A 96 6.56 -1.81 -11.47
N ALA A 97 5.46 -2.02 -12.18
CA ALA A 97 5.45 -2.78 -13.42
C ALA A 97 6.31 -2.15 -14.52
N VAL A 98 6.31 -0.82 -14.63
CA VAL A 98 7.19 -0.08 -15.55
C VAL A 98 8.66 -0.31 -15.18
N LEU A 99 9.02 -0.21 -13.91
CA LEU A 99 10.39 -0.46 -13.46
C LEU A 99 10.85 -1.90 -13.73
N LEU A 100 9.96 -2.88 -13.54
CA LEU A 100 10.25 -4.28 -13.87
C LEU A 100 10.47 -4.49 -15.36
N ALA A 101 9.72 -3.78 -16.22
CA ALA A 101 9.93 -3.84 -17.66
C ALA A 101 11.30 -3.26 -18.05
N ILE A 102 11.69 -2.13 -17.46
CA ILE A 102 13.00 -1.51 -17.69
C ILE A 102 14.13 -2.44 -17.22
N ASP A 103 14.02 -3.05 -16.03
CA ASP A 103 15.01 -4.02 -15.52
C ASP A 103 15.17 -5.23 -16.45
N ARG A 104 14.05 -5.71 -16.99
CA ARG A 104 14.06 -6.83 -17.93
C ARG A 104 14.73 -6.46 -19.25
N GLU A 105 14.42 -5.30 -19.82
CA GLU A 105 15.05 -4.80 -21.04
C GLU A 105 16.56 -4.58 -20.85
N ASP A 106 16.96 -4.02 -19.71
CA ASP A 106 18.38 -3.83 -19.37
C ASP A 106 19.11 -5.18 -19.26
N LYS A 107 18.53 -6.16 -18.56
CA LYS A 107 19.09 -7.51 -18.46
C LYS A 107 19.14 -8.27 -19.78
N GLU A 108 18.15 -8.10 -20.65
CA GLU A 108 18.12 -8.70 -21.99
C GLU A 108 19.15 -8.05 -22.93
N SER A 109 19.30 -6.73 -22.89
CA SER A 109 20.30 -6.01 -23.68
C SER A 109 21.73 -6.35 -23.24
N ARG A 110 22.02 -6.44 -21.93
CA ARG A 110 23.32 -6.88 -21.40
C ARG A 110 23.72 -8.28 -21.90
N LYS A 111 22.75 -9.18 -22.16
CA LYS A 111 23.02 -10.52 -22.74
C LYS A 111 23.37 -10.51 -24.22
N HIS A 112 23.03 -9.46 -24.96
CA HIS A 112 23.33 -9.34 -26.40
C HIS A 112 24.70 -8.71 -26.69
N TYR A 113 25.34 -8.11 -25.68
CA TYR A 113 26.65 -7.46 -25.81
C TYR A 113 27.80 -8.22 -25.11
N ILE A 114 27.58 -9.50 -24.73
CA ILE A 114 28.60 -10.43 -24.21
C ILE A 114 28.87 -11.52 -25.24
#